data_AF-A0A7G8WC78-F1
#
_entry.id   AF-A0A7G8WC78-F1
#
_cell.length_a   1.000
_cell.length_b   1.000
_cell.length_c   1.000
_cell.angle_alpha   90.00
_cell.angle_beta   90.00
_cell.angle_gamma   90.00
#
_symmetry.space_group_name_H-M   'P 1'
#
loop_
_entity.id
_entity.type
_entity.pdbx_description
1 polymer ?
#
loop_
_entity_poly.entity_id
_entity_poly.type
_entity_poly.pdbx_seq_one_letter_code
_entity_poly.pdbx_strand_id
1 'polypeptide(L)'
;MTWTFILIAFILYISLFIYNKHSKRKFNSWQKNSKAEFVNNVHENWKEIRIKTDDCIVINFDTKVNKNSPTYSLTNENETLYEWIERDPKRIDLIDLSRSKILCKYKLNGKTTTEFSTTVDMDKTVVEFKLRMRDFVSVYISEEFDKENYFIDLEFLNEEIDLTKFK
;
A
#
# COMPACT_ATOMS: atom_id res chain seq x y z
N MET A 1 -11.81 -43.27 -28.69
CA MET A 1 -12.86 -42.37 -28.17
C MET A 1 -12.44 -41.56 -26.95
N THR A 2 -11.40 -41.95 -26.19
CA THR A 2 -10.87 -41.21 -25.02
C THR A 2 -9.96 -40.03 -25.35
N TRP A 3 -9.19 -40.12 -26.44
CA TRP A 3 -8.27 -39.08 -26.89
C TRP A 3 -8.93 -37.75 -27.26
N THR A 4 -10.16 -37.79 -27.79
CA THR A 4 -10.92 -36.57 -28.12
C THR A 4 -11.31 -35.78 -26.88
N PHE A 5 -11.68 -36.45 -25.79
CA PHE A 5 -11.99 -35.79 -24.51
C PHE A 5 -10.75 -35.16 -23.86
N ILE A 6 -9.60 -35.83 -23.95
CA ILE A 6 -8.32 -35.30 -23.45
C ILE A 6 -7.94 -34.02 -24.21
N LEU A 7 -8.10 -34.02 -25.54
CA LEU A 7 -7.77 -32.88 -26.39
C LEU A 7 -8.70 -31.69 -26.11
N ILE A 8 -9.99 -31.92 -25.91
CA ILE A 8 -10.97 -30.89 -25.50
C ILE A 8 -10.63 -30.32 -24.11
N ALA A 9 -10.30 -31.17 -23.14
CA ALA A 9 -9.91 -30.74 -21.80
C ALA A 9 -8.63 -29.89 -21.81
N PHE A 10 -7.66 -30.25 -22.65
CA PHE A 10 -6.42 -29.50 -22.80
C PHE A 10 -6.65 -28.11 -23.43
N ILE A 11 -7.51 -28.03 -24.46
CA ILE A 11 -7.90 -26.75 -25.08
C ILE A 11 -8.64 -25.86 -24.06
N LEU A 12 -9.56 -26.43 -23.27
CA LEU A 12 -10.27 -25.72 -22.21
C LEU A 12 -9.31 -25.21 -21.12
N TYR A 13 -8.31 -26.03 -20.75
CA TYR A 13 -7.31 -25.62 -19.77
C TYR A 13 -6.46 -24.43 -20.27
N ILE A 14 -6.00 -24.49 -21.53
CA ILE A 14 -5.23 -23.40 -22.14
C ILE A 14 -6.09 -22.12 -22.25
N SER A 15 -7.35 -22.24 -22.66
CA SER A 15 -8.24 -21.08 -22.78
C SER A 15 -8.53 -20.44 -21.42
N LEU A 16 -8.77 -21.24 -20.37
CA LEU A 16 -8.92 -20.77 -19.00
C LEU A 16 -7.65 -20.08 -18.48
N PHE A 17 -6.47 -20.63 -18.76
CA PHE A 17 -5.19 -20.04 -18.36
C PHE A 17 -4.96 -18.67 -19.02
N ILE A 18 -5.21 -18.57 -20.33
CA ILE A 18 -5.09 -17.32 -21.10
C ILE A 18 -6.11 -16.29 -20.58
N TYR A 19 -7.36 -16.71 -20.35
CA TYR A 19 -8.41 -15.84 -19.82
C TYR A 19 -8.06 -15.28 -18.45
N ASN A 20 -7.58 -16.11 -17.53
CA ASN A 20 -7.18 -15.69 -16.19
C ASN A 20 -6.04 -14.64 -16.24
N LYS A 21 -5.05 -14.85 -17.12
CA LYS A 21 -3.94 -13.90 -17.33
C LYS A 21 -4.42 -12.55 -17.88
N HIS A 22 -5.35 -12.54 -18.83
CA HIS A 22 -5.93 -11.31 -19.37
C HIS A 22 -6.81 -10.59 -18.34
N SER A 23 -7.60 -11.33 -17.57
CA SER A 23 -8.43 -10.79 -16.49
C SER A 23 -7.58 -10.09 -15.43
N LYS A 24 -6.49 -10.72 -14.95
CA LYS A 24 -5.55 -10.10 -14.00
C LYS A 24 -4.93 -8.81 -14.54
N ARG A 25 -4.53 -8.78 -15.82
CA ARG A 25 -4.00 -7.56 -16.45
C ARG A 25 -5.04 -6.45 -16.49
N LYS A 26 -6.29 -6.77 -16.87
CA LYS A 26 -7.40 -5.82 -16.93
C LYS A 26 -7.74 -5.28 -15.53
N PHE A 27 -7.75 -6.14 -14.52
CA PHE A 27 -7.95 -5.77 -13.13
C PHE A 27 -6.86 -4.82 -12.64
N ASN A 28 -5.58 -5.14 -12.87
CA ASN A 28 -4.46 -4.28 -12.48
C ASN A 28 -4.50 -2.92 -13.19
N SER A 29 -4.85 -2.87 -14.48
CA SER A 29 -5.01 -1.60 -15.20
C SER A 29 -6.19 -0.79 -14.67
N TRP A 30 -7.31 -1.43 -14.36
CA TRP A 30 -8.48 -0.77 -13.79
C TRP A 30 -8.16 -0.21 -12.40
N GLN A 31 -7.50 -0.98 -11.54
CA GLN A 31 -7.07 -0.55 -10.21
C GLN A 31 -6.08 0.62 -10.28
N LYS A 32 -5.19 0.64 -11.29
CA LYS A 32 -4.27 1.76 -11.49
C LYS A 32 -5.01 3.03 -11.95
N ASN A 33 -5.96 2.88 -12.86
CA ASN A 33 -6.76 4.00 -13.36
C ASN A 33 -7.68 4.56 -12.27
N SER A 34 -8.34 3.69 -11.50
CA SER A 34 -9.21 4.12 -10.39
C SER A 34 -8.41 4.81 -9.28
N LYS A 35 -7.19 4.36 -8.99
CA LYS A 35 -6.29 5.06 -8.07
C LYS A 35 -5.95 6.47 -8.58
N ALA A 36 -5.60 6.61 -9.86
CA ALA A 36 -5.27 7.91 -10.45
C ALA A 36 -6.49 8.85 -10.47
N GLU A 37 -7.66 8.34 -10.83
CA GLU A 37 -8.92 9.10 -10.81
C GLU A 37 -9.28 9.56 -9.39
N PHE A 38 -9.11 8.69 -8.39
CA PHE A 38 -9.30 9.06 -6.99
C PHE A 38 -8.34 10.16 -6.53
N VAL A 39 -7.03 10.01 -6.80
CA VAL A 39 -6.02 11.01 -6.40
C VAL A 39 -6.30 12.36 -7.06
N ASN A 40 -6.61 12.38 -8.36
CA ASN A 40 -6.98 13.61 -9.06
C ASN A 40 -8.23 14.25 -8.45
N ASN A 41 -9.27 13.46 -8.17
CA ASN A 41 -10.47 13.96 -7.52
C ASN A 41 -10.19 14.56 -6.14
N VAL A 42 -9.30 13.95 -5.35
CA VAL A 42 -8.88 14.49 -4.05
C VAL A 42 -8.11 15.81 -4.24
N HIS A 43 -7.16 15.86 -5.17
CA HIS A 43 -6.39 17.07 -5.43
C HIS A 43 -7.27 18.25 -5.89
N GLU A 44 -8.33 17.98 -6.66
CA GLU A 44 -9.22 19.01 -7.20
C GLU A 44 -10.32 19.45 -6.22
N ASN A 45 -10.90 18.50 -5.47
CA ASN A 45 -12.14 18.75 -4.71
C ASN A 45 -11.95 18.81 -3.20
N TRP A 46 -10.78 18.42 -2.67
CA TRP A 46 -10.54 18.42 -1.23
C TRP A 46 -9.64 19.58 -0.82
N LYS A 47 -9.79 20.02 0.44
CA LYS A 47 -8.99 21.11 0.96
C LYS A 47 -7.60 20.63 1.36
N GLU A 48 -6.58 21.20 0.75
CA GLU A 48 -5.17 20.94 1.10
C GLU A 48 -4.77 21.63 2.41
N ILE A 49 -4.10 20.88 3.28
CA ILE A 49 -3.37 21.34 4.46
C ILE A 49 -1.91 20.94 4.30
N ARG A 50 -1.00 21.91 4.43
CA ARG A 50 0.44 21.65 4.41
C ARG A 50 0.98 21.51 5.82
N ILE A 51 1.57 20.36 6.12
CA ILE A 51 2.19 20.05 7.41
C ILE A 51 3.69 20.01 7.20
N LYS A 52 4.46 20.68 8.07
CA LYS A 52 5.93 20.60 8.01
C LYS A 52 6.38 19.17 8.26
N THR A 53 7.36 18.69 7.51
CA THR A 53 7.90 17.34 7.70
C THR A 53 8.55 17.15 9.07
N ASP A 54 9.07 18.23 9.67
CA ASP A 54 9.54 18.26 11.06
C ASP A 54 8.45 17.92 12.09
N ASP A 55 7.18 18.14 11.74
CA ASP A 55 6.02 17.80 12.57
C ASP A 55 5.49 16.38 12.29
N CYS A 56 6.17 15.63 11.42
CA CYS A 56 5.89 14.23 11.13
C CYS A 56 6.93 13.31 11.78
N ILE A 57 6.46 12.21 12.36
CA ILE A 57 7.31 11.13 12.89
C ILE A 57 7.02 9.84 12.15
N VAL A 58 8.05 9.03 11.92
CA VAL A 58 7.94 7.70 11.33
C VAL A 58 8.19 6.68 12.42
N ILE A 59 7.23 5.79 12.62
CA ILE A 59 7.37 4.65 13.53
C ILE A 59 7.44 3.37 12.74
N ASN A 60 8.21 2.41 13.26
CA ASN A 60 8.23 1.08 12.70
C ASN A 60 6.84 0.44 12.90
N PHE A 61 6.25 -0.06 11.82
CA PHE A 61 4.97 -0.77 11.78
C PHE A 61 5.14 -2.17 11.16
N ASP A 62 6.31 -2.77 11.34
CA ASP A 62 6.60 -4.13 10.91
C ASP A 62 5.63 -5.11 11.55
N THR A 63 5.03 -5.91 10.70
CA THR A 63 4.38 -7.16 11.02
C THR A 63 5.55 -8.20 10.78
N LYS A 64 5.80 -9.31 11.50
CA LYS A 64 6.93 -10.26 11.18
C LYS A 64 6.60 -11.76 11.12
N VAL A 65 6.40 -12.42 9.96
CA VAL A 65 5.97 -13.86 9.88
C VAL A 65 6.83 -14.79 10.76
N ASN A 66 6.25 -15.49 11.74
CA ASN A 66 6.98 -16.54 12.47
C ASN A 66 7.00 -17.85 11.66
N LYS A 67 8.04 -18.03 10.82
CA LYS A 67 8.26 -19.24 10.01
C LYS A 67 8.51 -20.51 10.85
N ASN A 68 8.80 -20.36 12.15
CA ASN A 68 8.95 -21.48 13.08
C ASN A 68 7.63 -21.82 13.79
N SER A 69 6.52 -21.17 13.43
CA SER A 69 5.21 -21.54 13.97
C SER A 69 4.91 -22.99 13.57
N PRO A 70 4.45 -23.84 14.51
CA PRO A 70 4.02 -25.20 14.17
C PRO A 70 2.82 -25.24 13.21
N THR A 71 2.17 -24.10 12.95
CA THR A 71 1.14 -23.94 11.90
C THR A 71 1.70 -23.50 10.55
N TYR A 72 2.94 -22.99 10.48
CA TYR A 72 3.56 -22.53 9.24
C TYR A 72 3.97 -23.72 8.37
N SER A 73 3.12 -24.03 7.39
CA SER A 73 3.39 -25.00 6.34
C SER A 73 2.60 -24.59 5.11
N LEU A 74 3.30 -24.23 4.03
CA LEU A 74 2.66 -24.07 2.72
C LEU A 74 2.13 -25.45 2.31
N THR A 75 0.81 -25.60 2.26
CA THR A 75 0.19 -26.93 2.05
C THR A 75 0.24 -27.38 0.61
N ASN A 76 0.61 -26.50 -0.32
CA ASN A 76 0.70 -26.78 -1.75
C ASN A 76 1.72 -25.87 -2.45
N GLU A 77 2.39 -26.35 -3.50
CA GLU A 77 3.36 -25.56 -4.29
C GLU A 77 2.74 -24.34 -5.00
N ASN A 78 1.40 -24.30 -5.10
CA ASN A 78 0.63 -23.23 -5.75
C ASN A 78 -0.08 -22.29 -4.76
N GLU A 79 0.02 -22.52 -3.45
CA GLU A 79 -0.57 -21.66 -2.43
C GLU A 79 0.30 -20.41 -2.27
N THR A 80 -0.27 -19.24 -2.52
CA THR A 80 0.44 -17.98 -2.28
C THR A 80 0.50 -17.70 -0.79
N LEU A 81 1.56 -17.01 -0.34
CA LEU A 81 1.74 -16.62 1.06
C LEU A 81 0.48 -15.92 1.63
N TYR A 82 -0.22 -15.13 0.82
CA TYR A 82 -1.46 -14.44 1.19
C TYR A 82 -2.63 -15.40 1.45
N GLU A 83 -2.83 -16.40 0.58
CA GLU A 83 -3.91 -17.40 0.70
C GLU A 83 -3.75 -18.27 1.95
N TRP A 84 -2.50 -18.55 2.36
CA TRP A 84 -2.21 -19.25 3.61
C TRP A 84 -2.53 -18.39 4.85
N ILE A 85 -2.12 -17.12 4.84
CA ILE A 85 -2.34 -16.16 5.95
C ILE A 85 -3.84 -15.98 6.24
N GLU A 86 -4.69 -15.92 5.22
CA GLU A 86 -6.14 -15.76 5.38
C GLU A 86 -6.81 -16.94 6.10
N ARG A 87 -6.20 -18.13 6.07
CA ARG A 87 -6.79 -19.36 6.61
C ARG A 87 -6.34 -19.70 8.04
N ASP A 88 -5.25 -19.13 8.56
CA ASP A 88 -4.72 -19.51 9.87
C ASP A 88 -5.57 -18.92 11.03
N PRO A 89 -6.29 -19.75 11.81
CA PRO A 89 -7.08 -19.29 12.96
C PRO A 89 -6.21 -18.83 14.14
N LYS A 90 -4.90 -19.10 14.12
CA LYS A 90 -3.89 -18.64 15.09
C LYS A 90 -3.00 -17.54 14.54
N ARG A 91 -3.48 -16.78 13.54
CA ARG A 91 -2.74 -15.64 12.99
C ARG A 91 -2.20 -14.76 14.11
N ILE A 92 -0.88 -14.63 14.15
CA ILE A 92 -0.23 -13.51 14.81
C ILE A 92 0.08 -12.61 13.62
N ASP A 93 -0.46 -11.38 13.58
CA ASP A 93 -0.24 -10.49 12.45
C ASP A 93 1.25 -10.25 12.32
N LEU A 94 1.84 -10.88 11.31
CA LEU A 94 3.26 -10.93 11.15
C LEU A 94 3.57 -11.05 9.63
N ILE A 95 4.05 -9.99 8.93
CA ILE A 95 4.15 -9.82 7.46
C ILE A 95 5.57 -9.38 7.08
N ASP A 96 6.30 -10.16 6.28
CA ASP A 96 7.69 -9.90 5.80
C ASP A 96 7.90 -8.61 4.95
N LEU A 97 6.95 -7.66 4.94
CA LEU A 97 7.03 -6.36 4.29
C LEU A 97 7.38 -5.31 5.33
N SER A 98 8.55 -4.68 5.20
CA SER A 98 8.91 -3.52 6.02
C SER A 98 7.81 -2.47 5.90
N ARG A 99 7.14 -2.19 7.01
CA ARG A 99 6.01 -1.28 7.06
C ARG A 99 6.32 -0.15 8.01
N SER A 100 5.99 1.05 7.59
CA SER A 100 6.19 2.24 8.40
C SER A 100 4.89 2.98 8.55
N LYS A 101 4.62 3.47 9.75
CA LYS A 101 3.49 4.38 10.00
C LYS A 101 4.04 5.80 10.12
N ILE A 102 3.51 6.69 9.29
CA ILE A 102 3.80 8.12 9.31
C ILE A 102 2.71 8.79 10.14
N LEU A 103 3.12 9.59 11.13
CA LEU A 103 2.23 10.34 12.03
C LEU A 103 2.57 11.83 11.88
N CYS A 104 1.66 12.63 11.34
CA CYS A 104 1.87 14.06 11.10
C CYS A 104 0.95 14.89 11.99
N LYS A 105 1.53 15.83 12.74
CA LYS A 105 0.79 16.69 13.66
C LYS A 105 0.55 18.05 13.02
N TYR A 106 -0.71 18.36 12.72
CA TYR A 106 -1.06 19.71 12.31
C TYR A 106 -1.11 20.65 13.52
N LYS A 107 -0.27 21.68 13.50
CA LYS A 107 -0.16 22.67 14.57
C LYS A 107 -0.71 24.02 14.11
N LEU A 108 -1.66 24.56 14.88
CA LEU A 108 -2.13 25.93 14.73
C LEU A 108 -1.65 26.73 15.94
N ASN A 109 -0.93 27.83 15.73
CA ASN A 109 -0.39 28.69 16.81
C ASN A 109 0.45 27.91 17.85
N GLY A 110 1.25 26.94 17.39
CA GLY A 110 2.14 26.14 18.26
C GLY A 110 1.44 25.03 19.06
N LYS A 111 0.11 24.91 18.98
CA LYS A 111 -0.65 23.81 19.61
C LYS A 111 -1.05 22.78 18.56
N THR A 112 -0.88 21.50 18.86
CA THR A 112 -1.39 20.41 18.01
C THR A 112 -2.91 20.44 18.01
N THR A 113 -3.49 20.61 16.83
CA THR A 113 -4.95 20.64 16.62
C THR A 113 -5.46 19.27 16.19
N THR A 114 -4.75 18.63 15.26
CA THR A 114 -5.15 17.34 14.68
C THR A 114 -3.90 16.50 14.41
N GLU A 115 -4.02 15.19 14.53
CA GLU A 115 -3.01 14.22 14.12
C GLU A 115 -3.54 13.41 12.95
N PHE A 116 -2.72 13.26 11.91
CA PHE A 116 -3.00 12.46 10.73
C PHE A 116 -2.04 11.30 10.67
N SER A 117 -2.50 10.15 10.21
CA SER A 117 -1.66 8.96 10.12
C SER A 117 -1.90 8.14 8.88
N THR A 118 -0.85 7.54 8.34
CA THR A 118 -0.98 6.57 7.27
C THR A 118 0.13 5.53 7.35
N THR A 119 -0.12 4.36 6.77
CA THR A 119 0.84 3.25 6.73
C THR A 119 1.34 3.09 5.30
N VAL A 120 2.64 2.89 5.16
CA VAL A 120 3.30 2.64 3.88
C VAL A 120 4.12 1.35 3.95
N ASP A 121 4.11 0.59 2.86
CA ASP A 121 4.93 -0.62 2.69
C ASP A 121 6.37 -0.24 2.29
N MET A 122 7.07 0.47 3.17
CA MET A 122 8.45 0.90 2.99
C MET A 122 9.19 0.91 4.33
N ASP A 123 10.50 0.60 4.29
CA ASP A 123 11.37 0.65 5.46
C ASP A 123 11.43 2.04 6.09
N LYS A 124 11.46 2.07 7.43
CA LYS A 124 11.41 3.29 8.23
C LYS A 124 12.52 4.26 7.83
N THR A 125 13.74 3.78 7.66
CA THR A 125 14.89 4.64 7.34
C THR A 125 14.73 5.27 5.95
N VAL A 126 14.19 4.55 4.98
CA VAL A 126 13.90 5.08 3.65
C VAL A 126 12.81 6.15 3.72
N VAL A 127 11.74 5.89 4.47
CA VAL A 127 10.64 6.86 4.64
C VAL A 127 11.11 8.12 5.35
N GLU A 128 11.88 7.98 6.45
CA GLU A 128 12.47 9.13 7.17
C GLU A 128 13.39 9.94 6.26
N PHE A 129 14.25 9.28 5.48
CA PHE A 129 15.12 9.95 4.54
C PHE A 129 14.32 10.75 3.51
N LYS A 130 13.35 10.12 2.84
CA LYS A 130 12.54 10.78 1.81
C LYS A 130 11.67 11.92 2.36
N LEU A 131 11.13 11.78 3.56
CA LEU A 131 10.40 12.86 4.23
C LEU A 131 11.30 14.07 4.50
N ARG A 132 12.54 13.86 4.94
CA ARG A 132 13.49 14.97 5.18
C ARG A 132 13.91 15.71 3.91
N MET A 133 13.71 15.11 2.73
CA MET A 133 13.95 15.80 1.44
C MET A 133 12.82 16.76 1.05
N ARG A 134 11.72 16.80 1.81
CA ARG A 134 10.57 17.67 1.56
C ARG A 134 10.38 18.60 2.76
N ASP A 135 10.03 19.86 2.49
CA ASP A 135 9.70 20.82 3.55
C ASP A 135 8.31 20.56 4.15
N PHE A 136 7.39 20.05 3.32
CA PHE A 136 5.99 19.84 3.68
C PHE A 136 5.44 18.51 3.14
N VAL A 137 4.47 17.96 3.86
CA VAL A 137 3.55 16.90 3.42
C VAL A 137 2.16 17.51 3.27
N SER A 138 1.52 17.23 2.13
CA SER A 138 0.17 17.67 1.84
C SER A 138 -0.84 16.65 2.37
N VAL A 139 -1.79 17.12 3.17
CA VAL A 139 -2.93 16.36 3.67
C VAL A 139 -4.20 16.99 3.15
N TYR A 140 -5.02 16.20 2.47
CA TYR A 140 -6.29 16.61 1.90
C TYR A 140 -7.42 16.16 2.81
N ILE A 141 -8.33 17.07 3.12
CA ILE A 141 -9.52 16.80 3.92
C ILE A 141 -10.79 17.11 3.11
N SER A 142 -11.81 16.27 3.25
CA SER A 142 -13.15 16.56 2.71
C SER A 142 -13.75 17.80 3.40
N GLU A 143 -14.69 18.48 2.74
CA GLU A 143 -15.29 19.74 3.22
C GLU A 143 -15.97 19.62 4.60
N GLU A 144 -16.46 18.44 4.95
CA GLU A 144 -16.80 18.10 6.32
C GLU A 144 -15.51 17.69 7.02
N PHE A 145 -15.09 18.46 8.03
CA PHE A 145 -13.89 18.26 8.86
C PHE A 145 -14.01 16.98 9.71
N ASP A 146 -14.26 15.86 9.05
CA ASP A 146 -14.39 14.54 9.62
C ASP A 146 -12.98 14.00 9.79
N LYS A 147 -12.60 13.75 11.04
CA LYS A 147 -11.25 13.29 11.41
C LYS A 147 -10.92 11.93 10.80
N GLU A 148 -11.92 11.24 10.25
CA GLU A 148 -11.80 9.92 9.66
C GLU A 148 -11.56 9.98 8.14
N ASN A 149 -11.89 11.09 7.47
CA ASN A 149 -11.85 11.21 6.00
C ASN A 149 -10.77 12.19 5.54
N TYR A 150 -9.53 11.70 5.52
CA TYR A 150 -8.37 12.43 5.00
C TYR A 150 -7.49 11.57 4.11
N PHE A 151 -6.77 12.22 3.19
CA PHE A 151 -5.79 11.60 2.32
C PHE A 151 -4.44 12.30 2.52
N ILE A 152 -3.39 11.52 2.84
CA ILE A 152 -2.03 12.05 2.93
C ILE A 152 -1.35 11.76 1.59
N ASP A 153 -0.92 12.81 0.90
CA ASP A 153 -0.19 12.66 -0.35
C ASP A 153 1.25 12.25 -0.06
N LEU A 154 1.57 11.04 -0.50
CA LEU A 154 2.87 10.40 -0.35
C LEU A 154 3.43 9.91 -1.69
N GLU A 155 2.98 10.47 -2.81
CA GLU A 155 3.47 10.07 -4.13
C GLU A 155 4.99 10.24 -4.25
N PHE A 156 5.54 11.27 -3.60
CA PHE A 156 6.98 11.53 -3.55
C PHE A 156 7.80 10.39 -2.92
N LEU A 157 7.19 9.51 -2.11
CA LEU A 157 7.88 8.33 -1.59
C LEU A 157 8.24 7.33 -2.69
N ASN A 158 7.57 7.36 -3.84
CA ASN A 158 7.85 6.48 -4.98
C ASN A 158 8.79 7.11 -6.02
N GLU A 159 9.09 8.41 -5.90
CA GLU A 159 10.05 9.08 -6.79
C GLU A 159 11.46 8.53 -6.58
N GLU A 160 12.22 8.44 -7.67
CA GLU A 160 13.66 8.16 -7.59
C GLU A 160 14.39 9.31 -6.89
N ILE A 161 15.39 8.96 -6.08
CA ILE A 161 16.18 9.96 -5.36
C ILE A 161 17.14 10.61 -6.36
N ASP A 162 16.81 11.83 -6.77
CA ASP A 162 17.68 12.64 -7.61
C ASP A 162 18.76 13.33 -6.74
N LEU A 163 19.95 12.71 -6.70
CA LEU A 163 21.10 13.20 -5.95
C LEU A 163 21.62 14.57 -6.44
N THR A 164 21.23 15.01 -7.64
CA THR A 164 21.68 16.30 -8.18
C THR A 164 20.99 17.51 -7.54
N LYS A 165 19.85 17.29 -6.86
CA LYS A 165 19.15 18.32 -6.08
C LYS A 165 19.84 18.67 -4.76
N PHE A 166 20.93 17.99 -4.40
CA PHE A 166 21.65 18.15 -3.14
C PHE A 166 23.07 18.76 -3.30
N LYS A 167 23.30 19.54 -4.35
CA LYS A 167 24.54 20.30 -4.54
C LYS A 167 24.54 21.62 -3.79
#